data_AF-A0A379T2A7-F1
#
_entry.id   AF-A0A379T2A7-F1
#
_cell.length_a   1.000
_cell.length_b   1.000
_cell.length_c   1.000
_cell.angle_alpha   90.00
_cell.angle_beta   90.00
_cell.angle_gamma   90.00
#
_symmetry.space_group_name_H-M   'P 1'
#
loop_
_entity.id
_entity.type
_entity.pdbx_description
1 polymer ?
#
loop_
_entity_poly.entity_id
_entity_poly.type
_entity_poly.pdbx_seq_one_letter_code
_entity_poly.pdbx_strand_id
1 'polypeptide(L)'
;MGATTIQSLTNAIKLAEVITGNGDGSLGLHPAVYFYGPTGRHTSPMFLGASALIAEKLNNNDKGFFKRFTAVRSDLESILVKDKELISMIIQKNSHRARDVKYKEFLDKLIKRLELSDEVTEAELIQLAGLQGKIVAGDLASKSKKFSDDQKSKIFINAALISAIKCPICKGYLDTTKSVSYDHVIRVREGGVGSSDNGQLTHPYCNQAIKN
;
A
#
# COMPACT_ATOMS: atom_id res chain seq x y z
N MET A 1 -28.32 0.74 21.62
CA MET A 1 -27.82 1.57 20.49
C MET A 1 -26.42 2.15 20.71
N GLY A 2 -25.94 2.35 21.95
CA GLY A 2 -24.56 2.81 22.20
C GLY A 2 -23.46 1.74 22.03
N ALA A 3 -23.71 0.51 22.49
CA ALA A 3 -22.69 -0.56 22.48
C ALA A 3 -22.21 -0.96 21.07
N THR A 4 -23.11 -1.02 20.08
CA THR A 4 -22.77 -1.34 18.68
C THR A 4 -21.94 -0.24 18.02
N THR A 5 -22.18 1.02 18.37
CA THR A 5 -21.40 2.16 17.88
C THR A 5 -19.99 2.15 18.46
N ILE A 6 -19.86 1.93 19.77
CA ILE A 6 -18.55 1.79 20.45
C ILE A 6 -17.75 0.65 19.84
N GLN A 7 -18.39 -0.50 19.60
CA GLN A 7 -17.73 -1.64 18.96
C GLN A 7 -17.24 -1.31 17.55
N SER A 8 -18.04 -0.61 16.76
CA SER A 8 -17.67 -0.22 15.39
C SER A 8 -16.48 0.74 15.37
N LEU A 9 -16.46 1.73 16.27
CA LEU A 9 -15.33 2.66 16.41
C LEU A 9 -14.07 1.95 16.88
N THR A 10 -14.20 1.03 17.84
CA THR A 10 -13.09 0.22 18.34
C THR A 10 -12.47 -0.61 17.21
N ASN A 11 -13.31 -1.23 16.37
CA ASN A 11 -12.84 -2.01 15.23
C ASN A 11 -12.15 -1.12 14.17
N ALA A 12 -12.68 0.08 13.93
CA ALA A 12 -12.07 1.03 13.00
C ALA A 12 -10.70 1.51 13.49
N ILE A 13 -10.54 1.80 14.79
CA ILE A 13 -9.27 2.18 15.40
C ILE A 13 -8.25 1.05 15.26
N LYS A 14 -8.63 -0.18 15.61
CA LYS A 14 -7.76 -1.36 15.46
C LYS A 14 -7.31 -1.56 14.01
N LEU A 15 -8.22 -1.39 13.05
CA LEU A 15 -7.88 -1.49 11.64
C LEU A 15 -6.90 -0.38 11.23
N ALA A 16 -7.11 0.87 11.67
CA ALA A 16 -6.20 1.97 11.39
C ALA A 16 -4.80 1.73 11.98
N GLU A 17 -4.70 1.15 13.17
CA GLU A 17 -3.46 0.73 13.80
C GLU A 17 -2.73 -0.35 12.98
N VAL A 18 -3.46 -1.36 12.47
CA VAL A 18 -2.87 -2.38 11.61
C VAL A 18 -2.41 -1.81 10.27
N ILE A 19 -3.16 -0.88 9.67
CA ILE A 19 -2.83 -0.34 8.35
C ILE A 19 -1.66 0.65 8.43
N THR A 20 -1.65 1.57 9.39
CA THR A 20 -0.73 2.73 9.41
C THR A 20 -0.07 3.02 10.76
N GLY A 21 -0.36 2.23 11.80
CA GLY A 21 0.16 2.47 13.15
C GLY A 21 1.60 2.03 13.37
N ASN A 22 2.08 2.19 14.60
CA ASN A 22 3.39 1.69 15.06
C ASN A 22 3.29 0.43 15.95
N GLY A 23 2.07 -0.02 16.23
CA GLY A 23 1.81 -1.14 17.12
C GLY A 23 2.21 -2.48 16.52
N ASP A 24 2.18 -3.49 17.39
CA ASP A 24 2.56 -4.85 17.02
C ASP A 24 1.68 -5.39 15.89
N GLY A 25 2.31 -6.03 14.91
CA GLY A 25 1.63 -6.54 13.73
C GLY A 25 1.15 -5.49 12.72
N SER A 26 1.48 -4.19 12.91
CA SER A 26 1.15 -3.16 11.92
C SER A 26 1.91 -3.35 10.61
N LEU A 27 1.18 -3.24 9.50
CA LEU A 27 1.73 -3.34 8.15
C LEU A 27 2.46 -2.07 7.73
N GLY A 28 2.11 -0.91 8.28
CA GLY A 28 2.73 0.37 7.90
C GLY A 28 2.64 0.67 6.42
N LEU A 29 1.41 0.64 5.88
CA LEU A 29 1.14 0.98 4.48
C LEU A 29 1.43 2.46 4.25
N HIS A 30 2.33 2.76 3.31
CA HIS A 30 2.65 4.14 2.96
C HIS A 30 1.44 4.80 2.26
N PRO A 31 0.85 5.89 2.81
CA PRO A 31 -0.39 6.45 2.27
C PRO A 31 -0.29 6.86 0.79
N ALA A 32 0.81 7.50 0.39
CA ALA A 32 1.02 7.92 -1.00
C ALA A 32 1.09 6.75 -2.01
N VAL A 33 1.40 5.54 -1.54
CA VAL A 33 1.44 4.34 -2.38
C VAL A 33 0.03 3.78 -2.54
N TYR A 34 -0.67 3.52 -1.42
CA TYR A 34 -1.92 2.76 -1.43
C TYR A 34 -3.19 3.60 -1.60
N PHE A 35 -3.18 4.87 -1.20
CA PHE A 35 -4.41 5.68 -1.05
C PHE A 35 -4.43 6.93 -1.94
N TYR A 36 -3.37 7.21 -2.69
CA TYR A 36 -3.25 8.42 -3.50
C TYR A 36 -3.29 8.10 -4.99
N GLY A 37 -4.08 8.88 -5.72
CA GLY A 37 -4.22 8.82 -7.17
C GLY A 37 -3.10 9.57 -7.91
N PRO A 38 -3.15 9.59 -9.25
CA PRO A 38 -2.08 10.13 -10.10
C PRO A 38 -1.88 11.64 -9.98
N THR A 39 -2.86 12.38 -9.46
CA THR A 39 -2.76 13.82 -9.19
C THR A 39 -2.08 14.15 -7.86
N GLY A 40 -1.59 13.15 -7.13
CA GLY A 40 -1.01 13.34 -5.80
C GLY A 40 -2.06 13.67 -4.72
N ARG A 41 -3.34 13.38 -4.98
CA ARG A 41 -4.44 13.54 -4.02
C ARG A 41 -4.88 12.19 -3.46
N HIS A 42 -5.31 12.21 -2.20
CA HIS A 42 -5.96 11.06 -1.57
C HIS A 42 -7.27 10.71 -2.30
N THR A 43 -7.53 9.41 -2.48
CA THR A 43 -8.73 8.89 -3.14
C THR A 43 -9.48 7.93 -2.21
N SER A 44 -10.71 8.29 -1.84
CA SER A 44 -11.53 7.48 -0.93
C SER A 44 -11.74 6.03 -1.41
N PRO A 45 -11.98 5.75 -2.71
CA PRO A 45 -12.13 4.36 -3.17
C PRO A 45 -10.87 3.52 -2.95
N MET A 46 -9.68 4.10 -3.12
CA MET A 46 -8.43 3.35 -2.93
C MET A 46 -8.20 3.05 -1.45
N PHE A 47 -8.41 4.07 -0.60
CA PHE A 47 -8.34 3.90 0.86
C PHE A 47 -9.32 2.85 1.37
N LEU A 48 -10.60 2.96 0.98
CA LEU A 48 -11.64 2.03 1.44
C LEU A 48 -11.41 0.62 0.90
N GLY A 49 -11.03 0.46 -0.38
CA GLY A 49 -10.76 -0.84 -0.96
C GLY A 49 -9.56 -1.55 -0.31
N ALA A 50 -8.47 -0.83 -0.08
CA ALA A 50 -7.31 -1.37 0.64
C ALA A 50 -7.66 -1.73 2.10
N SER A 51 -8.37 -0.84 2.79
CA SER A 51 -8.79 -1.07 4.18
C SER A 51 -9.73 -2.26 4.29
N ALA A 52 -10.68 -2.40 3.36
CA ALA A 52 -11.60 -3.52 3.30
C ALA A 52 -10.88 -4.85 3.04
N LEU A 53 -9.82 -4.86 2.22
CA LEU A 53 -9.01 -6.06 2.00
C LEU A 53 -8.36 -6.49 3.32
N ILE A 54 -7.65 -5.58 3.99
CA ILE A 54 -6.98 -5.89 5.25
C ILE A 54 -7.99 -6.33 6.32
N ALA A 55 -9.11 -5.62 6.45
CA ALA A 55 -10.18 -5.99 7.38
C ALA A 55 -10.74 -7.39 7.11
N GLU A 56 -10.98 -7.74 5.85
CA GLU A 56 -11.45 -9.08 5.45
C GLU A 56 -10.44 -10.16 5.89
N LYS A 57 -9.15 -9.97 5.62
CA LYS A 57 -8.12 -10.96 5.98
C LYS A 57 -7.91 -11.08 7.49
N LEU A 58 -8.01 -9.97 8.23
CA LEU A 58 -8.00 -9.98 9.70
C LEU A 58 -9.19 -10.76 10.26
N ASN A 59 -10.41 -10.46 9.80
CA ASN A 59 -11.63 -11.12 10.26
C ASN A 59 -11.62 -12.63 9.96
N ASN A 60 -11.01 -13.02 8.84
CA ASN A 60 -10.85 -14.43 8.46
C ASN A 60 -9.65 -15.12 9.14
N ASN A 61 -8.92 -14.43 10.01
CA ASN A 61 -7.68 -14.92 10.63
C ASN A 61 -6.64 -15.46 9.64
N ASP A 62 -6.58 -14.90 8.43
CA ASP A 62 -5.66 -15.34 7.37
C ASP A 62 -4.24 -14.81 7.61
N LYS A 63 -3.54 -15.42 8.58
CA LYS A 63 -2.14 -15.10 8.88
C LYS A 63 -1.21 -15.37 7.68
N GLY A 64 -1.58 -16.32 6.82
CA GLY A 64 -0.83 -16.66 5.62
C GLY A 64 -0.81 -15.51 4.61
N PHE A 65 -1.95 -14.81 4.46
CA PHE A 65 -2.05 -13.65 3.58
C PHE A 65 -1.00 -12.58 3.93
N PHE A 66 -0.83 -12.23 5.20
CA PHE A 66 0.11 -11.17 5.58
C PHE A 66 1.57 -11.54 5.28
N LYS A 67 1.95 -12.82 5.39
CA LYS A 67 3.26 -13.31 4.96
C LYS A 67 3.43 -13.20 3.45
N ARG A 68 2.43 -13.64 2.68
CA ARG A 68 2.43 -13.61 1.22
C ARG A 68 2.46 -12.17 0.68
N PHE A 69 1.60 -11.31 1.23
CA PHE A 69 1.62 -9.86 0.99
C PHE A 69 2.99 -9.26 1.26
N THR A 70 3.63 -9.61 2.39
CA THR A 70 4.95 -9.08 2.74
C THR A 70 6.03 -9.55 1.77
N ALA A 71 5.96 -10.79 1.28
CA ALA A 71 6.90 -11.34 0.32
C ALA A 71 6.85 -10.62 -1.03
N VAL A 72 5.65 -10.32 -1.55
CA VAL A 72 5.46 -9.65 -2.85
C VAL A 72 5.38 -8.13 -2.75
N ARG A 73 5.62 -7.56 -1.56
CA ARG A 73 5.32 -6.16 -1.26
C ARG A 73 6.09 -5.18 -2.14
N SER A 74 7.36 -5.45 -2.40
CA SER A 74 8.22 -4.61 -3.24
C SER A 74 7.61 -4.41 -4.63
N ASP A 75 7.22 -5.51 -5.27
CA ASP A 75 6.73 -5.51 -6.65
C ASP A 75 5.32 -4.94 -6.73
N LEU A 76 4.47 -5.30 -5.76
CA LEU A 76 3.16 -4.69 -5.59
C LEU A 76 3.26 -3.17 -5.49
N GLU A 77 4.07 -2.66 -4.56
CA GLU A 77 4.19 -1.22 -4.35
C GLU A 77 4.87 -0.51 -5.53
N SER A 78 5.79 -1.18 -6.25
CA SER A 78 6.34 -0.68 -7.50
C SER A 78 5.24 -0.46 -8.55
N ILE A 79 4.35 -1.44 -8.74
CA ILE A 79 3.19 -1.33 -9.66
C ILE A 79 2.23 -0.22 -9.20
N LEU A 80 1.88 -0.17 -7.90
CA LEU A 80 0.98 0.86 -7.35
C LEU A 80 1.53 2.29 -7.46
N VAL A 81 2.84 2.47 -7.69
CA VAL A 81 3.48 3.76 -7.92
C VAL A 81 3.65 4.05 -9.41
N LYS A 82 4.14 3.09 -10.20
CA LYS A 82 4.41 3.28 -11.63
C LYS A 82 3.13 3.37 -12.45
N ASP A 83 2.15 2.52 -12.16
CA ASP A 83 0.93 2.36 -12.94
C ASP A 83 -0.27 3.14 -12.35
N LYS A 84 0.00 4.19 -11.56
CA LYS A 84 -1.06 4.98 -10.87
C LYS A 84 -2.14 5.49 -11.81
N GLU A 85 -1.77 5.91 -13.01
CA GLU A 85 -2.71 6.41 -14.01
C GLU A 85 -3.62 5.30 -14.52
N LEU A 86 -3.03 4.17 -14.93
CA LEU A 86 -3.76 2.99 -15.39
C LEU A 86 -4.70 2.47 -14.30
N ILE A 87 -4.22 2.31 -13.07
CA ILE A 87 -5.01 1.88 -11.92
C ILE A 87 -6.16 2.86 -11.65
N SER A 88 -5.91 4.17 -11.73
CA SER A 88 -6.97 5.16 -11.53
C SER A 88 -8.05 5.09 -12.61
N MET A 89 -7.67 4.95 -13.89
CA MET A 89 -8.62 4.77 -15.00
C MET A 89 -9.46 3.50 -14.83
N ILE A 90 -8.80 2.40 -14.44
CA ILE A 90 -9.44 1.13 -14.14
C ILE A 90 -10.56 1.31 -13.10
N ILE A 91 -10.24 1.98 -11.99
CA ILE A 91 -11.18 2.18 -10.88
C ILE A 91 -12.32 3.12 -11.31
N GLN A 92 -12.00 4.19 -12.05
CA GLN A 92 -12.97 5.21 -12.46
C GLN A 92 -14.03 4.69 -13.44
N LYS A 93 -13.72 3.66 -14.24
CA LYS A 93 -14.68 3.02 -15.17
C LYS A 93 -15.82 2.31 -14.44
N ASN A 94 -15.65 1.98 -13.16
CA ASN A 94 -16.69 1.38 -12.35
C ASN A 94 -17.65 2.46 -11.78
N SER A 95 -18.90 2.06 -11.54
CA SER A 95 -19.89 2.93 -10.89
C SER A 95 -19.36 3.39 -9.53
N HIS A 96 -19.71 4.62 -9.12
CA HIS A 96 -19.22 5.21 -7.86
C HIS A 96 -19.40 4.31 -6.63
N ARG A 97 -20.48 3.53 -6.59
CA ARG A 97 -20.82 2.61 -5.49
C ARG A 97 -20.01 1.32 -5.47
N ALA A 98 -19.29 1.00 -6.54
CA ALA A 98 -18.54 -0.26 -6.67
C ALA A 98 -17.02 -0.06 -6.68
N ARG A 99 -16.51 1.18 -6.69
CA ARG A 99 -15.09 1.46 -6.92
C ARG A 99 -14.17 0.91 -5.84
N ASP A 100 -14.58 1.03 -4.58
CA ASP A 100 -13.87 0.49 -3.41
C ASP A 100 -13.86 -1.05 -3.43
N VAL A 101 -15.00 -1.68 -3.69
CA VAL A 101 -15.11 -3.14 -3.83
C VAL A 101 -14.23 -3.64 -4.98
N LYS A 102 -14.25 -2.95 -6.12
CA LYS A 102 -13.44 -3.32 -7.29
C LYS A 102 -11.95 -3.12 -7.04
N TYR A 103 -11.56 -2.07 -6.32
CA TYR A 103 -10.16 -1.87 -5.93
C TYR A 103 -9.69 -2.95 -4.94
N LYS A 104 -10.53 -3.34 -3.98
CA LYS A 104 -10.26 -4.47 -3.08
C LYS A 104 -9.99 -5.76 -3.86
N GLU A 105 -10.89 -6.10 -4.78
CA GLU A 105 -10.77 -7.30 -5.64
C GLU A 105 -9.51 -7.24 -6.51
N PHE A 106 -9.21 -6.07 -7.09
CA PHE A 106 -8.01 -5.86 -7.88
C PHE A 106 -6.75 -6.10 -7.06
N LEU A 107 -6.64 -5.52 -5.86
CA LEU A 107 -5.48 -5.72 -4.99
C LEU A 107 -5.31 -7.20 -4.58
N ASP A 108 -6.38 -7.87 -4.18
CA ASP A 108 -6.33 -9.29 -3.79
C ASP A 108 -5.85 -10.18 -4.95
N LYS A 109 -6.35 -9.92 -6.16
CA LYS A 109 -5.93 -10.64 -7.37
C LYS A 109 -4.49 -10.33 -7.78
N LEU A 110 -4.08 -9.07 -7.69
CA LEU A 110 -2.72 -8.65 -8.02
C LEU A 110 -1.70 -9.28 -7.07
N ILE A 111 -1.99 -9.29 -5.76
CA ILE A 111 -1.14 -9.98 -4.77
C ILE A 111 -1.00 -11.46 -5.16
N LYS A 112 -2.11 -12.17 -5.40
CA LYS A 112 -2.09 -13.59 -5.80
C LYS A 112 -1.33 -13.84 -7.10
N ARG A 113 -1.42 -12.93 -8.07
CA ARG A 113 -0.69 -13.03 -9.34
C ARG A 113 0.82 -12.85 -9.14
N LEU A 114 1.22 -11.94 -8.25
CA LEU A 114 2.63 -11.72 -7.90
C LEU A 114 3.23 -12.91 -7.15
N GLU A 115 2.42 -13.72 -6.45
CA GLU A 115 2.92 -14.97 -5.84
C GLU A 115 3.38 -16.01 -6.88
N LEU A 116 2.91 -15.90 -8.12
CA LEU A 116 3.24 -16.83 -9.21
C LEU A 116 4.38 -16.33 -10.09
N SER A 117 4.52 -15.01 -10.23
CA SER A 117 5.59 -14.38 -11.01
C SER A 117 5.65 -12.89 -10.70
N ASP A 118 6.87 -12.37 -10.59
CA ASP A 118 7.16 -10.98 -10.22
C ASP A 118 6.91 -10.00 -11.39
N GLU A 119 6.76 -10.51 -12.60
CA GLU A 119 6.45 -9.70 -13.78
C GLU A 119 4.94 -9.69 -14.05
N VAL A 120 4.36 -8.49 -14.02
CA VAL A 120 2.96 -8.23 -14.38
C VAL A 120 2.92 -7.12 -15.41
N THR A 121 2.38 -7.43 -16.58
CA THR A 121 2.24 -6.48 -17.68
C THR A 121 1.01 -5.58 -17.51
N GLU A 122 0.98 -4.42 -18.17
CA GLU A 122 -0.21 -3.55 -18.19
C GLU A 122 -1.47 -4.27 -18.69
N ALA A 123 -1.32 -5.16 -19.68
CA ALA A 123 -2.41 -5.96 -20.21
C ALA A 123 -3.00 -6.89 -19.12
N GLU A 124 -2.14 -7.51 -18.31
CA GLU A 124 -2.58 -8.30 -17.16
C GLU A 124 -3.26 -7.43 -16.11
N LEU A 125 -2.76 -6.22 -15.81
CA LEU A 125 -3.42 -5.31 -14.85
C LEU A 125 -4.86 -4.98 -15.29
N ILE A 126 -5.06 -4.70 -16.57
CA ILE A 126 -6.40 -4.45 -17.16
C ILE A 126 -7.29 -5.69 -17.01
N GLN A 127 -6.74 -6.89 -17.26
CA GLN A 127 -7.46 -8.15 -17.14
C GLN A 127 -7.85 -8.46 -15.68
N LEU A 128 -6.94 -8.26 -14.73
CA LEU A 128 -7.20 -8.48 -13.29
C LEU A 128 -8.34 -7.58 -12.78
N ALA A 129 -8.41 -6.37 -13.32
CA ALA A 129 -9.49 -5.43 -13.06
C ALA A 129 -10.85 -5.80 -13.68
N GLY A 130 -10.91 -6.85 -14.50
CA GLY A 130 -12.12 -7.32 -15.16
C GLY A 130 -12.58 -6.41 -16.30
N LEU A 131 -11.67 -5.66 -16.91
CA LEU A 131 -11.98 -4.80 -18.04
C LEU A 131 -11.68 -5.51 -19.37
N GLN A 132 -12.63 -5.44 -20.29
CA GLN A 132 -12.46 -5.84 -21.69
C GLN A 132 -12.39 -4.57 -22.56
N GLY A 133 -11.38 -4.48 -23.45
CA GLY A 133 -11.17 -3.39 -24.41
C GLY A 133 -9.87 -2.59 -24.23
N LYS A 134 -9.49 -1.80 -25.25
CA LYS A 134 -8.30 -0.93 -25.19
C LYS A 134 -8.56 0.25 -24.26
N ILE A 135 -7.79 0.37 -23.18
CA ILE A 135 -7.68 1.61 -22.39
C ILE A 135 -6.58 2.43 -23.04
N VAL A 136 -6.89 3.64 -23.50
CA VAL A 136 -5.88 4.59 -24.00
C VAL A 136 -5.52 5.50 -22.84
N ALA A 137 -4.36 5.25 -22.23
CA ALA A 137 -3.73 6.21 -21.32
C ALA A 137 -3.21 7.38 -22.16
N GLY A 138 -3.98 8.46 -22.22
CA GLY A 138 -3.58 9.70 -22.89
C GLY A 138 -3.12 10.71 -21.86
N ASP A 139 -1.84 11.06 -21.88
CA ASP A 139 -1.34 12.20 -21.12
C ASP A 139 -1.84 13.48 -21.80
N LEU A 140 -2.82 14.15 -21.18
CA LEU A 140 -3.22 15.49 -21.63
C LEU A 140 -2.09 16.45 -21.24
N ALA A 141 -1.11 16.62 -22.13
CA ALA A 141 -0.05 17.60 -21.98
C ALA A 141 -0.66 18.99 -21.77
N SER A 142 -0.58 19.49 -20.54
CA SER A 142 -1.06 20.83 -20.18
C SER A 142 -0.24 21.86 -20.94
N LYS A 143 -0.89 22.68 -21.77
CA LYS A 143 -0.27 23.79 -22.51
C LYS A 143 0.00 25.04 -21.62
N SER A 144 -0.26 24.94 -20.31
CA SER A 144 -0.06 26.05 -19.36
C SER A 144 1.41 26.20 -18.96
N LYS A 145 1.90 27.45 -18.92
CA LYS A 145 3.24 27.78 -18.39
C LYS A 145 3.33 27.71 -16.86
N LYS A 146 2.19 27.75 -16.14
CA LYS A 146 2.14 27.67 -14.67
C LYS A 146 1.71 26.29 -14.22
N PHE A 147 2.36 25.76 -13.18
CA PHE A 147 1.94 24.53 -12.53
C PHE A 147 0.59 24.71 -11.84
N SER A 148 -0.36 23.83 -12.14
CA SER A 148 -1.58 23.70 -11.33
C SER A 148 -1.26 23.10 -9.96
N ASP A 149 -2.18 23.24 -9.00
CA ASP A 149 -2.01 22.65 -7.67
C ASP A 149 -1.97 21.11 -7.71
N ASP A 150 -2.60 20.49 -8.70
CA ASP A 150 -2.49 19.05 -8.97
C ASP A 150 -1.12 18.66 -9.48
N GLN A 151 -0.54 19.47 -10.37
CA GLN A 151 0.83 19.25 -10.83
C GLN A 151 1.83 19.41 -9.68
N LYS A 152 1.67 20.42 -8.82
CA LYS A 152 2.51 20.61 -7.62
C LYS A 152 2.39 19.40 -6.67
N SER A 153 1.16 18.94 -6.41
CA SER A 153 0.90 17.77 -5.57
C SER A 153 1.54 16.49 -6.14
N LYS A 154 1.38 16.24 -7.45
CA LYS A 154 2.02 15.10 -8.14
C LYS A 154 3.54 15.17 -8.06
N ILE A 155 4.13 16.34 -8.32
CA ILE A 155 5.59 16.57 -8.24
C ILE A 155 6.09 16.28 -6.82
N PHE A 156 5.43 16.82 -5.80
CA PHE A 156 5.82 16.62 -4.41
C PHE A 156 5.79 15.14 -4.01
N ILE A 157 4.69 14.44 -4.30
CA ILE A 157 4.54 13.02 -3.97
C ILE A 157 5.58 12.16 -4.71
N ASN A 158 5.81 12.43 -5.99
CA ASN A 158 6.81 11.69 -6.77
C ASN A 158 8.23 11.91 -6.21
N ALA A 159 8.59 13.16 -5.89
CA ALA A 159 9.88 13.46 -5.29
C ALA A 159 10.04 12.76 -3.93
N ALA A 160 9.02 12.81 -3.09
CA ALA A 160 9.02 12.16 -1.78
C ALA A 160 9.22 10.63 -1.91
N LEU A 161 8.48 9.97 -2.81
CA LEU A 161 8.56 8.52 -3.03
C LEU A 161 9.91 8.09 -3.61
N ILE A 162 10.52 8.88 -4.51
CA ILE A 162 11.86 8.57 -5.05
C ILE A 162 12.91 8.55 -3.93
N SER A 163 12.82 9.49 -3.00
CA SER A 163 13.73 9.58 -1.84
C SER A 163 13.31 8.74 -0.63
N ALA A 164 12.18 8.04 -0.71
CA ALA A 164 11.60 7.38 0.45
C ALA A 164 12.44 6.18 0.90
N ILE A 165 12.62 6.06 2.22
CA ILE A 165 13.30 4.92 2.83
C ILE A 165 12.45 3.67 2.62
N LYS A 166 13.12 2.56 2.28
CA LYS A 166 12.49 1.25 2.11
C LYS A 166 12.88 0.31 3.25
N CYS A 167 11.95 -0.54 3.63
CA CYS A 167 12.18 -1.59 4.62
C CYS A 167 13.23 -2.58 4.08
N PRO A 168 14.28 -2.91 4.82
CA PRO A 168 15.32 -3.83 4.36
C PRO A 168 14.82 -5.28 4.22
N ILE A 169 13.69 -5.62 4.86
CA ILE A 169 13.11 -6.97 4.85
C ILE A 169 12.23 -7.19 3.61
N CYS A 170 11.17 -6.39 3.43
CA CYS A 170 10.22 -6.55 2.33
C CYS A 170 10.47 -5.63 1.12
N LYS A 171 11.45 -4.72 1.23
CA LYS A 171 11.79 -3.68 0.24
C LYS A 171 10.64 -2.72 -0.12
N GLY A 172 9.54 -2.72 0.64
CA GLY A 172 8.46 -1.75 0.52
C GLY A 172 8.78 -0.40 1.17
N TYR A 173 8.07 0.65 0.76
CA TYR A 173 8.18 2.02 1.26
C TYR A 173 7.76 2.12 2.74
N LEU A 174 8.56 2.82 3.53
CA LEU A 174 8.27 3.14 4.93
C LEU A 174 7.62 4.52 5.04
N ASP A 175 6.55 4.61 5.82
CA ASP A 175 6.09 5.91 6.33
C ASP A 175 6.92 6.23 7.58
N THR A 176 8.06 6.87 7.37
CA THR A 176 9.03 7.20 8.43
C THR A 176 8.48 8.13 9.51
N THR A 177 7.36 8.81 9.24
CA THR A 177 6.73 9.74 10.17
C THR A 177 5.69 9.07 11.08
N LYS A 178 5.14 7.92 10.66
CA LYS A 178 3.98 7.32 11.32
C LYS A 178 4.07 5.83 11.60
N SER A 179 4.84 5.07 10.83
CA SER A 179 4.86 3.60 10.91
C SER A 179 6.25 3.02 10.68
N VAL A 180 7.06 2.98 11.74
CA VAL A 180 8.41 2.40 11.73
C VAL A 180 8.73 1.68 13.02
N SER A 181 9.48 0.59 12.91
CA SER A 181 10.10 -0.12 14.01
C SER A 181 11.62 -0.05 13.87
N TYR A 182 12.30 0.14 15.00
CA TYR A 182 13.76 0.08 15.08
C TYR A 182 14.17 -1.35 15.39
N ASP A 183 15.03 -1.88 14.55
CA ASP A 183 15.50 -3.26 14.64
C ASP A 183 17.02 -3.32 14.55
N HIS A 184 17.61 -4.37 15.11
CA HIS A 184 19.05 -4.61 15.02
C HIS A 184 19.37 -5.33 13.72
N VAL A 185 20.30 -4.85 12.90
CA VAL A 185 20.76 -5.55 11.68
C VAL A 185 21.21 -6.96 12.04
N ILE A 186 22.18 -7.08 12.96
CA ILE A 186 22.62 -8.32 13.61
C ILE A 186 21.80 -8.49 14.89
N ARG A 187 21.11 -9.63 15.03
CA ARG A 187 20.24 -9.84 16.19
C ARG A 187 21.05 -9.89 17.48
N VAL A 188 20.45 -9.44 18.59
CA VAL A 188 21.07 -9.51 19.93
C VAL A 188 21.44 -10.95 20.29
N ARG A 189 20.59 -11.93 19.94
CA ARG A 189 20.87 -13.37 20.14
C ARG A 189 22.05 -13.91 19.32
N GLU A 190 22.43 -13.20 18.26
CA GLU A 190 23.57 -13.50 17.38
C GLU A 190 24.80 -12.64 17.75
N GLY A 191 24.78 -11.94 18.89
CA GLY A 191 25.88 -11.10 19.38
C GLY A 191 25.82 -9.64 18.93
N GLY A 192 24.72 -9.20 18.31
CA GLY A 192 24.52 -7.81 17.93
C GLY A 192 24.38 -6.87 19.13
N VAL A 193 24.87 -5.64 18.99
CA VAL A 193 24.84 -4.60 20.04
C VAL A 193 23.93 -3.44 19.63
N GLY A 194 23.44 -2.67 20.61
CA GLY A 194 22.57 -1.49 20.39
C GLY A 194 23.31 -0.24 19.94
N SER A 195 24.12 -0.32 18.87
CA SER A 195 24.76 0.85 18.25
C SER A 195 23.92 1.37 17.07
N SER A 196 24.11 2.65 16.70
CA SER A 196 23.50 3.22 15.50
C SER A 196 23.86 2.45 14.23
N ASP A 197 25.08 1.92 14.18
CA ASP A 197 25.60 1.17 13.02
C ASP A 197 24.95 -0.22 12.87
N ASN A 198 24.42 -0.75 13.98
CA ASN A 198 23.66 -1.98 13.99
C ASN A 198 22.14 -1.72 13.99
N GLY A 199 21.69 -0.47 13.82
CA GLY A 199 20.28 -0.10 13.78
C GLY A 199 19.73 -0.02 12.35
N GLN A 200 18.49 -0.45 12.15
CA GLN A 200 17.77 -0.29 10.89
C GLN A 200 16.28 0.01 11.10
N LEU A 201 15.68 0.74 10.16
CA LEU A 201 14.25 0.99 10.13
C LEU A 201 13.53 -0.11 9.35
N THR A 202 12.46 -0.65 9.91
CA THR A 202 11.65 -1.72 9.32
C THR A 202 10.17 -1.45 9.52
N HIS A 203 9.29 -2.11 8.75
CA HIS A 203 7.87 -2.14 9.10
C HIS A 203 7.68 -2.95 10.39
N PRO A 204 6.76 -2.57 11.29
CA PRO A 204 6.49 -3.31 12.53
C PRO A 204 6.23 -4.80 12.30
N TYR A 205 5.36 -5.14 11.34
CA TYR A 205 5.08 -6.54 10.97
C TYR A 205 6.32 -7.27 10.45
N CYS A 206 7.16 -6.62 9.65
CA CYS A 206 8.38 -7.24 9.11
C CYS A 206 9.35 -7.60 10.24
N ASN A 207 9.58 -6.68 11.17
CA ASN A 207 10.43 -6.93 12.33
C ASN A 207 9.91 -8.12 13.15
N GLN A 208 8.62 -8.07 13.49
CA GLN A 208 8.06 -8.94 14.53
C GLN A 208 7.57 -10.30 14.03
N ALA A 209 7.12 -10.39 12.79
CA ALA A 209 6.46 -11.59 12.26
C ALA A 209 7.26 -12.30 11.15
N ILE A 210 8.19 -11.59 10.50
CA ILE A 210 9.06 -12.16 9.46
C ILE A 210 10.47 -12.39 9.98
N LYS A 211 11.06 -11.39 10.66
CA LYS A 211 12.44 -11.49 11.13
C LYS A 211 12.59 -12.18 12.49
N ASN A 212 11.68 -12.04 13.43
CA ASN A 212 11.82 -12.65 14.78
C ASN A 212 12.24 -14.13 14.75
#